data_AF-A0A6H9UNQ0-F1
#
_entry.id   AF-A0A6H9UNQ0-F1
#
_cell.length_a   1.000
_cell.length_b   1.000
_cell.length_c   1.000
_cell.angle_alpha   90.00
_cell.angle_beta   90.00
_cell.angle_gamma   90.00
#
_symmetry.space_group_name_H-M   'P 1'
#
loop_
_entity.id
_entity.type
_entity.pdbx_description
1 polymer ?
#
loop_
_entity_poly.entity_id
_entity_poly.type
_entity_poly.pdbx_seq_one_letter_code
_entity_poly.pdbx_strand_id
1 'polypeptide(L)'
;MLDERSQRGRLQVVRQKWSWIVPDGLWEIAEPLLPPTRVRPQGGGTRNIPATVLWPGRDPLFPSAWTDQLDQYFADLQLQTCAGSDTSCRWRPRTNSLTP
;
A
#
# COMPACT_ATOMS: atom_id res chain seq x y z
N MET A 1 -20.23 15.46 -26.26
CA MET A 1 -21.48 15.66 -25.50
C MET A 1 -21.82 14.32 -24.85
N LEU A 2 -21.26 14.05 -23.67
CA LEU A 2 -21.51 12.79 -22.95
C LEU A 2 -22.84 12.94 -22.21
N ASP A 3 -23.76 12.04 -22.52
CA ASP A 3 -25.15 12.02 -22.09
C ASP A 3 -25.30 11.99 -20.55
N GLU A 4 -26.23 12.77 -20.01
CA GLU A 4 -26.51 12.92 -18.58
C GLU A 4 -26.84 11.59 -17.88
N ARG A 5 -27.38 10.59 -18.59
CA ARG A 5 -27.61 9.25 -18.00
C ARG A 5 -26.30 8.51 -17.73
N SER A 6 -25.30 8.71 -18.58
CA SER A 6 -23.96 8.12 -18.41
C SER A 6 -23.25 8.73 -17.20
N GLN A 7 -23.41 10.03 -16.99
CA GLN A 7 -22.91 10.73 -15.81
C GLN A 7 -23.60 10.26 -14.53
N ARG A 8 -24.94 10.18 -14.51
CA ARG A 8 -25.68 9.65 -13.35
C ARG A 8 -25.28 8.22 -12.99
N GLY A 9 -25.08 7.34 -13.97
CA GLY A 9 -24.61 5.97 -13.74
C GLY A 9 -23.23 5.93 -13.07
N ARG A 10 -22.31 6.78 -13.51
CA ARG A 10 -20.96 6.89 -12.91
C ARG A 10 -21.02 7.43 -11.48
N LEU A 11 -21.86 8.43 -11.20
CA LEU A 11 -22.03 8.99 -9.86
C LEU A 11 -22.61 7.97 -8.88
N GLN A 12 -23.56 7.15 -9.32
CA GLN A 12 -24.13 6.10 -8.48
C GLN A 12 -23.08 5.05 -8.08
N VAL A 13 -22.19 4.63 -8.99
CA VAL A 13 -21.11 3.68 -8.67
C VAL A 13 -20.09 4.26 -7.69
N VAL A 14 -19.75 5.55 -7.82
CA VAL A 14 -18.85 6.23 -6.88
C VAL A 14 -19.52 6.37 -5.51
N ARG A 15 -20.81 6.74 -5.46
CA ARG A 15 -21.61 6.78 -4.21
C ARG A 15 -21.61 5.46 -3.47
N GLN A 16 -21.89 4.36 -4.17
CA GLN A 16 -21.90 3.02 -3.56
C GLN A 16 -20.53 2.60 -3.02
N LYS A 17 -19.43 3.06 -3.63
CA LYS A 17 -18.07 2.71 -3.19
C LYS A 17 -17.59 3.48 -1.96
N TRP A 18 -18.10 4.69 -1.75
CA TRP A 18 -17.66 5.60 -0.68
C TRP A 18 -18.72 5.88 0.39
N SER A 19 -19.91 5.27 0.30
CA SER A 19 -21.03 5.46 1.25
C SER A 19 -20.68 5.11 2.71
N TRP A 20 -19.64 4.28 2.93
CA TRP A 20 -19.15 3.94 4.26
C TRP A 20 -18.23 5.00 4.88
N ILE A 21 -17.74 5.96 4.09
CA ILE A 21 -16.92 7.10 4.54
C ILE A 21 -17.70 8.41 4.45
N VAL A 22 -18.53 8.58 3.41
CA VAL A 22 -19.24 9.82 3.11
C VAL A 22 -20.75 9.59 3.23
N PRO A 23 -21.41 10.10 4.29
CA PRO A 23 -22.86 10.05 4.43
C PRO A 23 -23.58 10.81 3.31
N ASP A 24 -24.83 10.44 3.01
CA ASP A 24 -25.59 10.99 1.87
C ASP A 24 -25.69 12.52 1.85
N GLY A 25 -25.77 13.16 3.02
CA GLY A 25 -25.85 14.63 3.15
C GLY A 25 -24.54 15.39 2.89
N LEU A 26 -23.41 14.69 2.72
CA LEU A 26 -22.09 15.29 2.50
C LEU A 26 -21.63 15.20 1.05
N TRP A 27 -22.42 14.58 0.17
CA TRP A 27 -21.97 14.19 -1.16
C TRP A 27 -21.69 15.38 -2.09
N GLU A 28 -22.49 16.46 -1.99
CA GLU A 28 -22.31 17.68 -2.80
C GLU A 28 -20.95 18.35 -2.59
N ILE A 29 -20.35 18.19 -1.39
CA ILE A 29 -19.06 18.76 -1.03
C ILE A 29 -17.93 17.76 -1.31
N ALA A 30 -18.16 16.48 -1.01
CA ALA A 30 -17.14 15.45 -1.08
C ALA A 30 -16.83 15.02 -2.51
N GLU A 31 -17.83 14.96 -3.40
CA GLU A 31 -17.70 14.45 -4.77
C GLU A 31 -16.49 14.99 -5.56
N PRO A 32 -16.25 16.32 -5.63
CA PRO A 32 -15.09 16.85 -6.37
C PRO A 32 -13.74 16.54 -5.72
N LEU A 33 -13.73 16.18 -4.42
CA LEU A 33 -12.52 15.89 -3.65
C LEU A 33 -12.18 14.39 -3.64
N LEU A 34 -13.13 13.54 -4.01
CA LEU A 34 -12.89 12.10 -4.07
C LEU A 34 -11.92 11.79 -5.21
N PRO A 35 -10.83 11.03 -4.95
CA PRO A 35 -9.90 10.68 -5.99
C PRO A 35 -10.64 9.87 -7.07
N PRO A 36 -10.33 10.10 -8.37
CA PRO A 36 -10.88 9.28 -9.44
C PRO A 36 -10.58 7.82 -9.13
N THR A 37 -11.58 6.96 -9.31
CA THR A 37 -11.49 5.53 -9.01
C THR A 37 -10.33 4.90 -9.77
N ARG A 38 -9.16 4.86 -9.14
CA ARG A 38 -7.98 4.24 -9.71
C ARG A 38 -8.13 2.74 -9.43
N VAL A 39 -8.38 1.97 -10.47
CA VAL A 39 -8.26 0.51 -10.38
C VAL A 39 -6.79 0.26 -10.06
N ARG A 40 -6.51 -0.24 -8.85
CA ARG A 40 -5.19 -0.80 -8.57
C ARG A 40 -4.99 -1.88 -9.62
N PRO A 41 -3.94 -1.84 -10.47
CA PRO A 41 -3.61 -2.99 -11.29
C PRO A 41 -3.63 -4.18 -10.35
N GLN A 42 -4.39 -5.23 -10.66
CA GLN A 42 -4.37 -6.46 -9.88
C GLN A 42 -3.00 -7.12 -10.07
N GLY A 43 -1.98 -6.55 -9.41
CA GLY A 43 -0.66 -7.12 -9.21
C GLY A 43 -0.63 -7.87 -7.89
N GLY A 44 -1.68 -8.67 -7.64
CA GLY A 44 -1.76 -9.58 -6.49
C GLY A 44 -0.95 -10.86 -6.69
N GLY A 45 -0.17 -10.96 -7.76
CA GLY A 45 0.91 -11.94 -7.86
C GLY A 45 2.15 -11.38 -7.16
N THR A 46 2.89 -12.23 -6.47
CA THR A 46 4.24 -11.95 -5.96
C THR A 46 5.12 -11.53 -7.14
N ARG A 47 5.19 -10.22 -7.39
CA ARG A 47 6.09 -9.68 -8.40
C ARG A 47 7.50 -9.87 -7.86
N ASN A 48 8.38 -10.50 -8.65
CA ASN A 48 9.80 -10.68 -8.31
C ASN A 48 10.57 -9.36 -8.41
N ILE A 49 10.12 -8.37 -7.64
CA ILE A 49 10.81 -7.09 -7.44
C ILE A 49 11.59 -7.25 -6.13
N PRO A 50 12.90 -6.96 -6.13
CA PRO A 50 13.69 -6.89 -4.92
C PRO A 50 13.04 -5.96 -3.88
N ALA A 51 12.70 -6.50 -2.72
CA ALA A 51 12.13 -5.75 -1.61
C ALA A 51 13.12 -5.75 -0.44
N THR A 52 13.38 -4.57 0.12
CA THR A 52 14.17 -4.41 1.34
C THR A 52 13.27 -3.95 2.48
N VAL A 53 13.14 -4.78 3.52
CA VAL A 53 12.38 -4.45 4.74
C VAL A 53 13.37 -4.09 5.84
N LEU A 54 13.20 -2.91 6.42
CA LEU A 54 13.98 -2.44 7.56
C LEU A 54 13.18 -2.70 8.83
N TRP A 55 13.74 -3.47 9.78
CA TRP A 55 13.03 -3.90 10.98
C TRP A 55 13.75 -3.49 12.28
N PRO A 56 13.07 -2.80 13.21
CA PRO A 56 13.58 -2.54 14.54
C PRO A 56 13.61 -3.82 15.39
N GLY A 57 14.77 -4.23 15.88
CA GLY A 57 14.94 -5.50 16.59
C GLY A 57 14.33 -5.55 18.00
N ARG A 58 13.86 -4.40 18.52
CA ARG A 58 13.23 -4.29 19.86
C ARG A 58 11.92 -3.50 19.82
N ASP A 59 11.18 -3.60 18.73
CA ASP A 59 9.88 -2.93 18.60
C ASP A 59 8.79 -3.63 19.43
N PRO A 60 8.11 -2.91 20.36
CA PRO A 60 7.06 -3.50 21.19
C PRO A 60 5.73 -3.70 20.44
N LEU A 61 5.51 -3.00 19.33
CA LEU A 61 4.30 -3.11 18.51
C LEU A 61 4.46 -4.12 17.37
N PHE A 62 5.70 -4.34 16.92
CA PHE A 62 6.01 -5.22 15.81
C PHE A 62 7.03 -6.30 16.22
N PRO A 63 6.55 -7.43 16.81
CA PRO A 63 7.42 -8.51 17.28
C PRO A 63 8.34 -9.02 16.16
N SER A 64 9.61 -9.27 16.46
CA SER A 64 10.57 -9.81 15.49
C SER A 64 10.15 -11.16 14.93
N ALA A 65 9.39 -11.98 15.67
CA ALA A 65 8.83 -13.23 15.16
C ALA A 65 7.93 -13.05 13.92
N TRP A 66 7.39 -11.85 13.68
CA TRP A 66 6.64 -11.57 12.45
C TRP A 66 7.54 -11.45 11.23
N THR A 67 8.84 -11.21 11.41
CA THR A 67 9.77 -11.18 10.27
C THR A 67 9.96 -12.55 9.63
N ASP A 68 9.74 -13.62 10.39
CA ASP A 68 9.82 -15.01 9.93
C ASP A 68 8.73 -15.34 8.89
N GLN A 69 7.71 -14.49 8.78
CA GLN A 69 6.58 -14.64 7.85
C GLN A 69 6.71 -13.77 6.60
N LEU A 70 7.75 -12.94 6.48
CA LEU A 70 7.83 -11.99 5.36
C LEU A 70 8.20 -12.67 4.04
N ASP A 71 8.93 -13.77 4.08
CA ASP A 71 9.32 -14.58 2.91
C ASP A 71 8.11 -15.16 2.16
N GLN A 72 6.99 -15.41 2.85
CA GLN A 72 5.75 -15.87 2.22
C GLN A 72 5.07 -14.79 1.35
N TYR A 73 5.40 -13.51 1.55
CA TYR A 73 4.78 -12.38 0.87
C TYR A 73 5.68 -11.74 -0.19
N PHE A 74 6.99 -11.94 -0.11
CA PHE A 74 7.98 -11.34 -1.00
C PHE A 74 8.81 -12.41 -1.70
N ALA A 75 8.82 -12.40 -3.04
CA ALA A 75 9.61 -13.35 -3.84
C ALA A 75 11.13 -13.10 -3.77
N ASP A 76 11.55 -11.86 -3.51
CA ASP A 76 12.95 -11.48 -3.28
C ASP A 76 12.99 -10.49 -2.11
N LEU A 77 13.14 -11.03 -0.90
CA LEU A 77 13.19 -10.27 0.35
C LEU A 77 14.64 -10.09 0.83
N GLN A 78 14.98 -8.87 1.21
CA GLN A 78 16.09 -8.58 2.10
C GLN A 78 15.61 -7.92 3.38
N LEU A 79 15.78 -8.62 4.50
CA LEU A 79 15.50 -8.09 5.82
C LEU A 79 16.77 -7.44 6.40
N GLN A 80 16.66 -6.20 6.87
CA GLN A 80 17.71 -5.48 7.59
C GLN A 80 17.24 -5.20 9.02
N THR A 81 17.76 -5.95 9.98
CA THR A 81 17.44 -5.77 11.41
C THR A 81 18.37 -4.75 12.05
N CYS A 82 17.81 -3.82 12.83
CA CYS A 82 18.56 -2.83 13.60
C CYS A 82 18.50 -3.14 15.11
N ALA A 83 19.54 -2.76 15.87
CA ALA A 83 19.68 -3.18 17.28
C ALA A 83 18.71 -2.51 18.27
N GLY A 84 18.02 -1.44 17.86
CA GLY A 84 17.15 -0.61 18.70
C GLY A 84 15.70 -0.55 18.22
N SER A 85 14.86 0.13 19.00
CA SER A 85 13.42 0.35 18.76
C SER A 85 13.09 1.71 18.13
N ASP A 86 14.10 2.46 17.70
CA ASP A 86 13.97 3.89 17.36
C ASP A 86 14.48 4.18 15.93
N THR A 87 14.22 5.41 15.48
CA THR A 87 14.55 6.06 14.19
C THR A 87 16.01 5.94 13.72
N SER A 88 16.91 5.36 14.53
CA SER A 88 18.28 5.01 14.13
C SER A 88 18.36 3.96 13.01
N CYS A 89 17.23 3.30 12.69
CA CYS A 89 17.12 2.38 11.58
C CYS A 89 17.43 3.11 10.26
N ARG A 90 18.64 2.91 9.74
CA ARG A 90 19.09 3.50 8.48
C ARG A 90 19.07 2.44 7.38
N TRP A 91 18.37 2.75 6.30
CA TRP A 91 18.41 1.93 5.09
C TRP A 91 19.85 1.80 4.57
N ARG A 92 20.28 0.55 4.33
CA ARG A 92 21.53 0.24 3.63
C ARG A 92 21.20 -0.27 2.23
N PRO A 93 21.76 0.31 1.16
CA PRO A 93 21.55 -0.22 -0.18
C PRO A 93 22.03 -1.68 -0.27
N ARG A 94 21.28 -2.52 -0.99
CA ARG A 94 21.76 -3.84 -1.41
C ARG A 94 22.99 -3.62 -2.29
N THR A 95 24.16 -4.07 -1.85
CA THR A 95 25.31 -4.21 -2.75
C THR A 95 25.02 -5.41 -3.63
N ASN A 96 24.53 -5.18 -4.85
CA ASN A 96 24.43 -6.26 -5.82
C ASN A 96 25.87 -6.60 -6.23
N SER A 97 26.40 -7.71 -5.72
CA SER A 97 27.65 -8.30 -6.20
C SER A 97 27.41 -8.88 -7.60
N LEU A 98 27.20 -8.03 -8.60
CA LEU A 98 27.44 -8.42 -9.97
C LEU A 98 28.95 -8.45 -10.15
N THR A 99 29.56 -9.59 -9.82
CA THR A 99 30.94 -9.90 -10.21
C THR A 99 31.05 -9.87 -11.74
N PRO A 100 32.12 -9.27 -12.31
CA PRO A 100 32.37 -9.27 -13.76
C PRO A 100 32.63 -10.68 -14.30
#